data_AF-A0AAD6BRR9-F1
#
_entry.id   AF-A0AAD6BRR9-F1
#
_cell.length_a   1.000
_cell.length_b   1.000
_cell.length_c   1.000
_cell.angle_alpha   90.00
_cell.angle_beta   90.00
_cell.angle_gamma   90.00
#
_symmetry.space_group_name_H-M   'P 1'
#
loop_
_entity.id
_entity.type
_entity.pdbx_description
1 polymer ?
#
loop_
_entity_poly.entity_id
_entity_poly.type
_entity_poly.pdbx_seq_one_letter_code
_entity_poly.pdbx_strand_id
1 'polypeptide(L)'
;MPDVPHLVKKLKSALVRGQVFIIPEDVVNRENLPSNEVSVVPIKDLLTFQEGMALKIAPHLSAAAIEPSHFDKMKVGLALNVFSKATSAGLKYMVQQENRPLSYLTTAWFLEQVDRWFDLMSSRHPITALSRLKMEEYQKAITVLQNIVHLFRGIKIGQKGGWKPVQTGVIMATTSMLAIQEEMLTQGHRYKTFLER
;
A
#
# COMPACT_ATOMS: atom_id res chain seq x y z
N MET A 1 5.93 14.62 -11.27
CA MET A 1 5.31 13.58 -10.40
C MET A 1 6.41 12.82 -9.66
N PRO A 2 6.35 12.63 -8.33
CA PRO A 2 7.31 11.80 -7.59
C PRO A 2 7.36 10.35 -8.07
N ASP A 3 8.51 9.69 -7.91
CA ASP A 3 8.71 8.28 -8.28
C ASP A 3 8.07 7.32 -7.27
N VAL A 4 7.00 6.64 -7.71
CA VAL A 4 6.13 5.77 -6.90
C VAL A 4 6.89 4.57 -6.30
N PRO A 5 7.66 3.78 -7.07
CA PRO A 5 8.59 2.78 -6.52
C PRO A 5 9.47 3.27 -5.37
N HIS A 6 9.99 4.51 -5.45
CA HIS A 6 10.80 5.07 -4.37
C HIS A 6 9.98 5.40 -3.12
N LEU A 7 8.72 5.82 -3.27
CA LEU A 7 7.82 6.06 -2.15
C LEU A 7 7.50 4.76 -1.39
N VAL A 8 7.17 3.68 -2.11
CA VAL A 8 6.91 2.37 -1.49
C VAL A 8 8.14 1.85 -0.75
N LYS A 9 9.35 1.98 -1.31
CA LYS A 9 10.60 1.65 -0.61
C LYS A 9 10.79 2.45 0.67
N LYS A 10 10.45 3.74 0.67
CA LYS A 10 10.53 4.61 1.86
C LYS A 10 9.51 4.19 2.93
N LEU A 11 8.27 3.87 2.55
CA LEU A 11 7.25 3.35 3.49
C LEU A 11 7.69 2.04 4.13
N LYS A 12 8.14 1.08 3.29
CA LYS A 12 8.69 -0.18 3.78
C LYS A 12 9.84 0.07 4.75
N SER A 13 10.78 0.95 4.39
CA SER A 13 11.93 1.27 5.23
C SER A 13 11.54 1.88 6.57
N ALA A 14 10.52 2.73 6.61
CA ALA A 14 10.00 3.29 7.85
C ALA A 14 9.38 2.19 8.73
N LEU A 15 8.52 1.36 8.15
CA LEU A 15 7.83 0.29 8.85
C LEU A 15 8.81 -0.73 9.45
N VAL A 16 9.75 -1.24 8.65
CA VAL A 16 10.71 -2.27 9.10
C VAL A 16 11.72 -1.76 10.14
N ARG A 17 11.95 -0.44 10.21
CA ARG A 17 12.73 0.19 11.29
C ARG A 17 11.94 0.33 12.60
N GLY A 18 10.73 -0.23 12.66
CA GLY A 18 9.87 -0.19 13.85
C GLY A 18 9.11 1.13 14.00
N GLN A 19 9.01 1.97 12.96
CA GLN A 19 8.11 3.11 13.05
C GLN A 19 6.67 2.62 13.00
N VAL A 20 5.91 2.96 14.04
CA VAL A 20 4.46 2.75 14.08
C VAL A 20 3.79 3.83 13.25
N PHE A 21 2.80 3.45 12.44
CA PHE A 21 1.95 4.41 11.75
C PHE A 21 0.60 4.45 12.45
N ILE A 22 0.13 5.65 12.78
CA ILE A 22 -1.17 5.87 13.41
C ILE A 22 -2.14 6.34 12.33
N ILE A 23 -3.14 5.50 12.06
CA ILE A 23 -4.22 5.74 11.12
C ILE A 23 -5.20 6.76 11.73
N PRO A 24 -5.72 7.72 10.93
CA PRO A 24 -6.73 8.67 11.39
C PRO A 24 -7.99 7.99 11.94
N GLU A 25 -8.57 8.53 13.01
CA GLU A 25 -9.76 7.96 13.66
C GLU A 25 -10.96 7.86 12.72
N ASP A 26 -11.15 8.84 11.84
CA ASP A 26 -12.24 8.81 10.86
C ASP A 26 -12.10 7.63 9.88
N VAL A 27 -10.87 7.29 9.49
CA VAL A 27 -10.59 6.11 8.65
C VAL A 27 -10.79 4.82 9.44
N VAL A 28 -10.34 4.79 10.69
CA VAL A 28 -10.55 3.63 11.59
C VAL A 28 -12.04 3.33 11.74
N ASN A 29 -12.85 4.35 12.00
CA ASN A 29 -14.29 4.21 12.16
C ASN A 29 -14.99 3.81 10.84
N ARG A 30 -14.63 4.45 9.73
CA ARG A 30 -15.23 4.17 8.41
C ARG A 30 -14.97 2.74 7.94
N GLU A 31 -13.76 2.24 8.18
CA GLU A 31 -13.32 0.91 7.72
C GLU A 31 -13.50 -0.16 8.82
N ASN A 32 -14.04 0.21 9.99
CA ASN A 32 -14.22 -0.63 11.17
C ASN A 32 -12.93 -1.39 11.57
N LEU A 33 -11.80 -0.66 11.63
CA LEU A 33 -10.51 -1.26 11.96
C LEU A 33 -10.43 -1.56 13.46
N PRO A 34 -9.90 -2.73 13.87
CA PRO A 34 -9.80 -3.11 15.28
C PRO A 34 -8.73 -2.34 16.06
N SER A 35 -7.89 -1.58 15.38
CA SER A 35 -6.85 -0.72 15.94
C SER A 35 -6.55 0.41 14.95
N ASN A 36 -5.96 1.50 15.44
CA ASN A 36 -5.40 2.57 14.63
C ASN A 36 -3.90 2.40 14.36
N GLU A 37 -3.26 1.34 14.85
CA GLU A 37 -1.81 1.16 14.72
C GLU A 37 -1.42 0.18 13.61
N VAL A 38 -0.46 0.59 12.80
CA VAL A 38 0.23 -0.26 11.82
C VAL A 38 1.67 -0.40 12.25
N SER A 39 2.15 -1.64 12.37
CA SER A 39 3.52 -1.92 12.80
C SER A 39 4.13 -3.11 12.04
N VAL A 40 5.43 -3.31 12.20
CA VAL A 40 6.14 -4.45 11.59
C VAL A 40 5.90 -5.77 12.35
N VAL A 41 5.39 -5.72 13.58
CA VAL A 41 5.24 -6.90 14.44
C VAL A 41 4.42 -8.02 13.78
N PRO A 42 3.23 -7.76 13.19
CA PRO A 42 2.45 -8.80 12.51
C PRO A 42 3.21 -9.46 11.35
N ILE A 43 4.03 -8.68 10.65
CA ILE A 43 4.77 -9.13 9.47
C ILE A 43 5.95 -10.02 9.88
N LYS A 44 6.62 -9.69 10.98
CA LYS A 44 7.67 -10.54 11.58
C LYS A 44 7.09 -11.86 12.07
N ASP A 45 5.95 -11.82 12.76
CA ASP A 45 5.26 -13.02 13.24
C ASP A 45 4.84 -13.91 12.06
N LEU A 46 4.29 -13.34 10.98
CA LEU A 46 3.97 -14.12 9.77
C LEU A 46 5.20 -14.82 9.18
N LEU A 47 6.34 -14.13 9.13
CA LEU A 47 7.58 -14.69 8.60
C LEU A 47 8.06 -15.89 9.44
N THR A 48 8.01 -15.78 10.77
CA THR A 48 8.35 -16.87 11.69
C THR A 48 7.32 -18.00 11.63
N PHE A 49 6.03 -17.68 11.56
CA PHE A 49 4.95 -18.66 11.51
C PHE A 49 5.08 -19.58 10.28
N GLN A 50 5.39 -19.01 9.11
CA GLN A 50 5.56 -19.79 7.89
C GLN A 50 6.95 -20.45 7.74
N GLU A 51 7.81 -20.35 8.75
CA GLU A 51 9.12 -20.99 8.76
C GLU A 51 8.94 -22.51 8.91
N GLY A 52 9.59 -23.29 8.04
CA GLY A 52 9.46 -24.75 8.02
C GLY A 52 8.17 -25.29 7.37
N MET A 53 7.21 -24.45 7.01
CA MET A 53 6.03 -24.88 6.25
C MET A 53 6.42 -25.30 4.82
N ALA A 54 5.95 -26.48 4.39
CA ALA A 54 6.12 -26.95 3.02
C ALA A 54 5.44 -26.02 2.00
N LEU A 55 4.26 -25.49 2.36
CA LEU A 55 3.51 -24.51 1.57
C LEU A 55 3.37 -23.22 2.38
N LYS A 56 4.16 -22.21 2.03
CA LYS A 56 4.12 -20.90 2.68
C LYS A 56 2.92 -20.09 2.22
N ILE A 57 2.27 -19.40 3.15
CA ILE A 57 1.10 -18.55 2.87
C ILE A 57 1.52 -17.28 2.10
N ALA A 58 2.64 -16.68 2.51
CA ALA A 58 3.25 -15.54 1.81
C ALA A 58 4.65 -15.95 1.30
N PRO A 59 4.74 -16.72 0.18
CA PRO A 59 5.98 -17.35 -0.26
C PRO A 59 7.07 -16.36 -0.66
N HIS A 60 6.70 -15.14 -1.07
CA HIS A 60 7.63 -14.09 -1.46
C HIS A 60 8.09 -13.20 -0.29
N LEU A 61 7.47 -13.34 0.89
CA LEU A 61 7.92 -12.68 2.10
C LEU A 61 9.17 -13.41 2.63
N SER A 62 10.27 -12.66 2.76
CA SER A 62 11.58 -13.21 3.13
C SER A 62 12.23 -12.38 4.24
N ALA A 63 13.20 -12.97 4.92
CA ALA A 63 14.00 -12.26 5.94
C ALA A 63 14.66 -11.00 5.37
N ALA A 64 15.18 -11.04 4.14
CA ALA A 64 15.75 -9.86 3.46
C ALA A 64 14.73 -8.73 3.24
N ALA A 65 13.43 -9.06 3.18
CA ALA A 65 12.37 -8.07 3.11
C ALA A 65 12.17 -7.36 4.47
N ILE A 66 12.48 -7.96 5.60
CA ILE A 66 12.32 -7.34 6.93
C ILE A 66 13.63 -6.74 7.43
N GLU A 67 14.73 -7.45 7.22
CA GLU A 67 16.09 -7.10 7.63
C GLU A 67 16.96 -6.92 6.39
N PRO A 68 16.78 -5.82 5.63
CA PRO A 68 17.47 -5.63 4.37
C PRO A 68 18.94 -5.29 4.58
N SER A 69 19.82 -5.97 3.84
CA SER A 69 21.22 -5.53 3.65
C SER A 69 21.29 -4.16 2.93
N HIS A 70 22.49 -3.59 2.82
CA HIS A 70 22.69 -2.34 2.07
C HIS A 70 22.16 -2.43 0.63
N PHE A 71 22.42 -3.54 -0.07
CA PHE A 71 21.95 -3.75 -1.44
C PHE A 71 20.44 -4.02 -1.51
N ASP A 72 19.88 -4.70 -0.53
CA ASP A 72 18.46 -5.05 -0.51
C ASP A 72 17.55 -3.83 -0.31
N LYS A 73 18.04 -2.77 0.35
CA LYS A 73 17.31 -1.49 0.47
C LYS A 73 16.97 -0.86 -0.89
N MET A 74 17.72 -1.20 -1.94
CA MET A 74 17.51 -0.65 -3.28
C MET A 74 16.45 -1.44 -4.08
N LYS A 75 16.18 -2.70 -3.70
CA LYS A 75 15.28 -3.61 -4.42
C LYS A 75 13.82 -3.27 -4.14
N VAL A 76 13.14 -2.68 -5.13
CA VAL A 76 11.69 -2.37 -5.06
C VAL A 76 10.86 -3.64 -4.84
N GLY A 77 11.26 -4.76 -5.46
CA GLY A 77 10.56 -6.04 -5.31
C GLY A 77 10.43 -6.49 -3.84
N LEU A 78 11.43 -6.24 -3.00
CA LEU A 78 11.33 -6.57 -1.57
C LEU A 78 10.30 -5.71 -0.84
N ALA A 79 10.10 -4.46 -1.27
CA ALA A 79 9.06 -3.62 -0.71
C ALA A 79 7.67 -4.08 -1.16
N LEU A 80 7.52 -4.47 -2.43
CA LEU A 80 6.27 -5.02 -2.96
C LEU A 80 5.90 -6.34 -2.28
N ASN A 81 6.86 -7.22 -2.00
CA ASN A 81 6.59 -8.45 -1.26
C ASN A 81 6.01 -8.18 0.14
N VAL A 82 6.48 -7.13 0.83
CA VAL A 82 5.93 -6.71 2.13
C VAL A 82 4.49 -6.22 1.99
N PHE A 83 4.23 -5.34 1.02
CA PHE A 83 2.90 -4.77 0.81
C PHE A 83 1.93 -5.69 0.06
N SER A 84 2.39 -6.85 -0.42
CA SER A 84 1.59 -7.70 -1.30
C SER A 84 0.28 -8.19 -0.68
N LYS A 85 -0.70 -8.43 -1.54
CA LYS A 85 -1.95 -9.13 -1.20
C LYS A 85 -1.73 -10.47 -0.48
N ALA A 86 -0.68 -11.22 -0.82
CA ALA A 86 -0.34 -12.49 -0.17
C ALA A 86 0.07 -12.28 1.30
N THR A 87 0.88 -11.26 1.60
CA THR A 87 1.26 -10.91 2.97
C THR A 87 0.04 -10.48 3.78
N SER A 88 -0.84 -9.63 3.23
CA SER A 88 -2.10 -9.27 3.90
C SER A 88 -3.00 -10.48 4.16
N ALA A 89 -3.19 -11.34 3.16
CA ALA A 89 -3.98 -12.56 3.31
C ALA A 89 -3.40 -13.48 4.39
N GLY A 90 -2.07 -13.59 4.49
CA GLY A 90 -1.39 -14.32 5.56
C GLY A 90 -1.67 -13.75 6.95
N LEU A 91 -1.67 -12.42 7.10
CA LEU A 91 -2.04 -11.78 8.37
C LEU A 91 -3.50 -12.07 8.74
N LYS A 92 -4.42 -11.98 7.78
CA LYS A 92 -5.85 -12.30 7.98
C LYS A 92 -6.04 -13.77 8.36
N TYR A 93 -5.33 -14.68 7.69
CA TYR A 93 -5.34 -16.10 8.00
C TYR A 93 -4.90 -16.37 9.44
N MET A 94 -3.78 -15.78 9.89
CA MET A 94 -3.28 -15.98 11.25
C MET A 94 -4.28 -15.50 12.32
N VAL A 95 -5.03 -14.43 12.05
CA VAL A 95 -6.09 -13.98 12.97
C VAL A 95 -7.25 -14.97 13.00
N GLN A 96 -7.67 -15.47 11.83
CA GLN A 96 -8.85 -16.32 11.69
C GLN A 96 -8.62 -17.77 12.14
N GLN A 97 -7.42 -18.30 11.91
CA GLN A 97 -7.11 -19.73 12.08
C GLN A 97 -6.10 -20.00 13.20
N GLU A 98 -5.23 -19.03 13.53
CA GLU A 98 -4.12 -19.20 14.48
C GLU A 98 -4.27 -18.34 15.74
N ASN A 99 -5.49 -17.82 15.96
CA ASN A 99 -5.88 -17.02 17.12
C ASN A 99 -4.93 -15.84 17.41
N ARG A 100 -4.34 -15.23 16.37
CA ARG A 100 -3.52 -14.02 16.52
C ARG A 100 -4.37 -12.79 16.82
N PRO A 101 -3.79 -11.73 17.44
CA PRO A 101 -4.55 -10.54 17.83
C PRO A 101 -5.28 -9.87 16.67
N LEU A 102 -6.53 -9.43 16.91
CA LEU A 102 -7.33 -8.71 15.90
C LEU A 102 -6.63 -7.47 15.34
N SER A 103 -5.75 -6.82 16.11
CA SER A 103 -4.96 -5.66 15.67
C SER A 103 -4.10 -5.94 14.42
N TYR A 104 -3.80 -7.20 14.11
CA TYR A 104 -3.10 -7.59 12.88
C TYR A 104 -3.90 -7.24 11.63
N LEU A 105 -5.23 -7.21 11.72
CA LEU A 105 -6.10 -6.86 10.60
C LEU A 105 -5.92 -5.40 10.17
N THR A 106 -5.62 -4.49 11.10
CA THR A 106 -5.29 -3.09 10.76
C THR A 106 -4.02 -3.01 9.90
N THR A 107 -2.99 -3.79 10.26
CA THR A 107 -1.76 -3.87 9.45
C THR A 107 -2.05 -4.51 8.10
N ALA A 108 -2.80 -5.62 8.06
CA ALA A 108 -3.21 -6.28 6.82
C ALA A 108 -3.95 -5.33 5.86
N TRP A 109 -4.94 -4.61 6.39
CA TRP A 109 -5.69 -3.61 5.64
C TRP A 109 -4.76 -2.53 5.06
N PHE A 110 -3.82 -2.00 5.86
CA PHE A 110 -2.89 -0.98 5.37
C PHE A 110 -2.00 -1.50 4.24
N LEU A 111 -1.50 -2.74 4.35
CA LEU A 111 -0.71 -3.36 3.29
C LEU A 111 -1.51 -3.44 1.98
N GLU A 112 -2.77 -3.87 2.04
CA GLU A 112 -3.67 -3.89 0.87
C GLU A 112 -3.91 -2.51 0.27
N GLN A 113 -4.04 -1.45 1.08
CA GLN A 113 -4.21 -0.11 0.53
C GLN A 113 -2.97 0.34 -0.26
N VAL A 114 -1.77 0.05 0.25
CA VAL A 114 -0.52 0.39 -0.43
C VAL A 114 -0.34 -0.44 -1.72
N ASP A 115 -0.69 -1.73 -1.68
CA ASP A 115 -0.67 -2.64 -2.86
C ASP A 115 -1.57 -2.10 -3.97
N ARG A 116 -2.85 -1.85 -3.66
CA ARG A 116 -3.84 -1.33 -4.61
C ARG A 116 -3.43 0.02 -5.18
N TRP A 117 -2.89 0.90 -4.33
CA TRP A 117 -2.36 2.19 -4.77
C TRP A 117 -1.20 2.01 -5.74
N PHE A 118 -0.24 1.13 -5.42
CA PHE A 118 0.91 0.88 -6.28
C PHE A 118 0.49 0.30 -7.63
N ASP A 119 -0.44 -0.66 -7.65
CA ASP A 119 -0.97 -1.25 -8.87
C ASP A 119 -1.60 -0.18 -9.78
N LEU A 120 -2.43 0.71 -9.22
CA LEU A 120 -3.04 1.80 -9.99
C LEU A 120 -2.01 2.79 -10.53
N MET A 121 -1.02 3.15 -9.71
CA MET A 121 0.00 4.14 -10.05
C MET A 121 1.09 3.60 -10.99
N SER A 122 1.25 2.28 -11.07
CA SER A 122 2.26 1.61 -11.90
C SER A 122 1.66 0.80 -13.06
N SER A 123 0.33 0.80 -13.19
CA SER A 123 -0.40 0.12 -14.26
C SER A 123 0.12 0.53 -15.64
N ARG A 124 0.52 -0.45 -16.46
CA ARG A 124 1.07 -0.24 -17.82
C ARG A 124 0.14 -0.73 -18.93
N HIS A 125 -1.02 -1.28 -18.58
CA HIS A 125 -1.93 -1.90 -19.52
C HIS A 125 -3.21 -1.09 -19.66
N PRO A 126 -3.69 -0.81 -20.88
CA PRO A 126 -4.92 -0.04 -21.13
C PRO A 126 -6.17 -0.60 -20.41
N ILE A 127 -6.19 -1.91 -20.13
CA ILE A 127 -7.29 -2.62 -19.47
C ILE A 127 -7.31 -2.39 -17.95
N THR A 128 -6.14 -2.17 -17.33
CA THR A 128 -5.98 -1.87 -15.89
C THR A 128 -5.66 -0.39 -15.66
N ALA A 129 -5.52 0.39 -16.73
CA ALA A 129 -5.32 1.83 -16.67
C ALA A 129 -6.66 2.51 -16.34
N LEU A 130 -6.59 3.73 -15.80
CA LEU A 130 -7.76 4.59 -15.67
C LEU A 130 -8.40 4.75 -17.05
N SER A 131 -9.53 4.07 -17.26
CA SER A 131 -10.20 3.97 -18.55
C SER A 131 -11.70 4.13 -18.39
N ARG A 132 -12.29 5.03 -19.18
CA ARG A 132 -13.75 5.24 -19.21
C ARG A 132 -14.50 4.14 -19.96
N LEU A 133 -13.81 3.14 -20.51
CA LEU A 133 -14.44 1.96 -21.12
C LEU A 133 -15.25 1.15 -20.10
N LYS A 134 -14.82 1.15 -18.84
CA LYS A 134 -15.53 0.54 -17.71
C LYS A 134 -15.69 1.57 -16.59
N MET A 135 -16.73 2.40 -16.69
CA MET A 135 -16.96 3.52 -15.77
C MET A 135 -17.02 3.10 -14.29
N GLU A 136 -17.53 1.91 -13.99
CA GLU A 136 -17.57 1.40 -12.61
C GLU A 136 -16.15 1.16 -12.05
N GLU A 137 -15.28 0.49 -12.82
CA GLU A 137 -13.90 0.22 -12.43
C GLU A 137 -13.07 1.51 -12.37
N TYR A 138 -13.32 2.44 -13.28
CA TYR A 138 -12.76 3.78 -13.23
C TYR A 138 -13.13 4.50 -11.93
N GLN A 139 -14.42 4.54 -11.58
CA GLN A 139 -14.87 5.22 -10.38
C GLN A 139 -14.29 4.57 -9.12
N LYS A 140 -14.22 3.23 -9.07
CA LYS A 140 -13.54 2.50 -7.99
C LYS A 140 -12.08 2.92 -7.87
N ALA A 141 -11.35 3.01 -8.98
CA ALA A 141 -9.95 3.43 -8.98
C ALA A 141 -9.78 4.87 -8.50
N ILE A 142 -10.61 5.81 -8.97
CA ILE A 142 -10.59 7.20 -8.52
C ILE A 142 -10.85 7.29 -7.00
N THR A 143 -11.85 6.57 -6.50
CA THR A 143 -12.16 6.52 -5.07
C THR A 143 -10.98 5.97 -4.26
N VAL A 144 -10.29 4.93 -4.74
CA VAL A 144 -9.07 4.41 -4.09
C VAL A 144 -7.99 5.50 -4.01
N LEU A 145 -7.70 6.18 -5.11
CA LEU A 145 -6.68 7.24 -5.14
C LEU A 145 -7.04 8.41 -4.21
N GLN A 146 -8.32 8.83 -4.17
CA GLN A 146 -8.80 9.86 -3.25
C GLN A 146 -8.68 9.41 -1.79
N ASN A 147 -9.04 8.17 -1.48
CA ASN A 147 -8.91 7.60 -0.14
C ASN A 147 -7.45 7.52 0.31
N ILE A 148 -6.51 7.23 -0.59
CA ILE A 148 -5.07 7.25 -0.30
C ILE A 148 -4.60 8.67 0.02
N VAL A 149 -5.02 9.67 -0.76
CA VAL A 149 -4.70 11.08 -0.46
C VAL A 149 -5.20 11.45 0.94
N HIS A 150 -6.44 11.08 1.26
CA HIS A 150 -7.04 11.34 2.56
C HIS A 150 -6.28 10.63 3.70
N LEU A 151 -6.00 9.34 3.55
CA LEU A 151 -5.23 8.55 4.50
C LEU A 151 -3.86 9.17 4.78
N PHE A 152 -3.10 9.50 3.72
CA PHE A 152 -1.73 10.01 3.89
C PHE A 152 -1.66 11.46 4.38
N ARG A 153 -2.75 12.23 4.25
CA ARG A 153 -2.90 13.55 4.90
C ARG A 153 -3.07 13.42 6.41
N GLY A 154 -3.77 12.41 6.89
CA GLY A 154 -4.04 12.25 8.33
C GLY A 154 -3.06 11.33 9.06
N ILE A 155 -2.40 10.40 8.36
CA ILE A 155 -1.54 9.39 8.99
C ILE A 155 -0.36 10.04 9.72
N LYS A 156 -0.03 9.54 10.91
CA LYS A 156 1.15 9.97 11.67
C LYS A 156 2.19 8.86 11.64
N ILE A 157 3.44 9.19 11.32
CA ILE A 157 4.52 8.20 11.14
C ILE A 157 5.63 8.37 12.19
N GLY A 158 5.85 7.32 12.97
CA GLY A 158 6.85 7.24 14.03
C GLY A 158 6.42 7.91 15.34
N GLN A 159 7.24 7.77 16.39
CA GLN A 159 6.89 8.17 17.77
C GLN A 159 6.44 9.63 17.93
N LYS A 160 7.08 10.56 17.21
CA LYS A 160 6.72 12.00 17.26
C LYS A 160 5.52 12.35 16.37
N GLY A 161 5.01 11.40 15.58
CA GLY A 161 3.90 11.59 14.66
C GLY A 161 4.08 12.69 13.61
N GLY A 162 5.32 13.13 13.37
CA GLY A 162 5.61 14.27 12.52
C GLY A 162 5.47 13.97 11.03
N TRP A 163 5.15 15.00 10.25
CA TRP A 163 5.03 14.93 8.80
C TRP A 163 6.32 14.44 8.13
N LYS A 164 6.24 13.39 7.32
CA LYS A 164 7.38 12.80 6.61
C LYS A 164 7.33 13.14 5.11
N PRO A 165 8.50 13.29 4.44
CA PRO A 165 8.55 13.52 3.00
C PRO A 165 7.83 12.45 2.17
N VAL A 166 7.71 11.21 2.67
CA VAL A 166 6.97 10.14 1.99
C VAL A 166 5.47 10.44 1.92
N GLN A 167 4.89 11.13 2.91
CA GLN A 167 3.48 11.56 2.89
C GLN A 167 3.26 12.60 1.80
N THR A 168 4.09 13.64 1.76
CA THR A 168 4.07 14.63 0.66
C THR A 168 4.21 13.93 -0.69
N GLY A 169 5.14 13.00 -0.83
CA GLY A 169 5.38 12.29 -2.07
C GLY A 169 4.18 11.47 -2.55
N VAL A 170 3.54 10.71 -1.64
CA VAL A 170 2.33 9.92 -1.96
C VAL A 170 1.18 10.84 -2.36
N ILE A 171 0.95 11.93 -1.61
CA ILE A 171 -0.11 12.89 -1.91
C ILE A 171 0.14 13.54 -3.28
N MET A 172 1.33 14.08 -3.51
CA MET A 172 1.67 14.76 -4.77
C MET A 172 1.60 13.81 -5.96
N ALA A 173 2.10 12.58 -5.85
CA ALA A 173 2.03 11.62 -6.95
C ALA A 173 0.57 11.30 -7.30
N THR A 174 -0.25 11.08 -6.27
CA THR A 174 -1.65 10.70 -6.44
C THR A 174 -2.50 11.86 -6.97
N THR A 175 -2.35 13.08 -6.43
CA THR A 175 -3.08 14.25 -6.93
C THR A 175 -2.66 14.63 -8.35
N SER A 176 -1.37 14.46 -8.68
CA SER A 176 -0.89 14.64 -10.06
C SER A 176 -1.56 13.64 -10.99
N MET A 177 -1.61 12.34 -10.63
CA MET A 177 -2.30 11.33 -11.43
C MET A 177 -3.78 11.66 -11.62
N LEU A 178 -4.49 12.07 -10.55
CA LEU A 178 -5.90 12.46 -10.61
C LEU A 178 -6.15 13.70 -11.49
N ALA A 179 -5.22 14.65 -11.53
CA ALA A 179 -5.33 15.83 -12.37
C ALA A 179 -5.06 15.50 -13.85
N ILE A 180 -3.96 14.79 -14.14
CA ILE A 180 -3.58 14.48 -15.52
C ILE A 180 -4.61 13.55 -16.16
N GLN A 181 -5.12 12.54 -15.45
CA GLN A 181 -6.16 11.67 -15.99
C GLN A 181 -7.44 12.45 -16.33
N GLU A 182 -7.79 13.46 -15.53
CA GLU A 182 -8.99 14.27 -15.78
C GLU A 182 -8.76 15.08 -17.04
N GLU A 183 -7.67 15.85 -17.10
CA GLU A 183 -7.29 16.65 -18.27
C GLU A 183 -7.26 15.81 -19.56
N MET A 184 -6.63 14.64 -19.54
CA MET A 184 -6.50 13.78 -20.72
C MET A 184 -7.83 13.11 -21.15
N LEU A 185 -8.80 12.95 -20.25
CA LEU A 185 -10.05 12.24 -20.55
C LEU A 185 -11.27 13.17 -20.68
N THR A 186 -11.27 14.39 -20.12
CA THR A 186 -12.35 15.39 -20.29
C THR A 186 -11.96 16.59 -21.16
N GLN A 187 -10.72 17.08 -21.12
CA GLN A 187 -10.35 18.37 -21.72
C GLN A 187 -9.80 18.24 -23.14
N GLY A 188 -10.65 17.79 -24.07
CA GLY A 188 -10.43 17.95 -25.52
C GLY A 188 -9.50 16.94 -26.20
N HIS A 189 -8.83 16.07 -25.43
CA HIS A 189 -8.08 14.95 -25.98
C HIS A 189 -8.96 13.67 -26.01
N ARG A 190 -9.20 13.08 -27.19
CA ARG A 190 -10.06 11.89 -27.36
C ARG A 190 -9.37 10.58 -26.95
N TYR A 191 -8.65 10.58 -25.83
CA TYR A 191 -7.98 9.37 -25.35
C TYR A 191 -8.99 8.46 -24.61
N LYS A 192 -9.02 7.17 -24.97
CA LYS A 192 -9.89 6.17 -24.30
C LYS A 192 -9.28 5.62 -23.02
N THR A 193 -7.95 5.77 -22.86
CA THR A 193 -7.13 5.25 -21.77
C THR A 193 -5.96 6.21 -21.50
N PHE A 194 -5.54 6.31 -20.23
CA PHE A 194 -4.42 7.18 -19.82
C PHE A 194 -3.07 6.80 -20.43
N LEU A 195 -2.88 5.51 -20.77
CA LEU A 195 -1.71 5.02 -21.48
C LEU A 195 -2.14 4.57 -22.87
N GLU A 196 -1.66 5.26 -23.89
CA GLU A 196 -1.68 4.77 -25.27
C GLU A 196 -0.36 4.04 -25.56
N ARG A 197 -0.46 2.92 -26.27
CA ARG A 197 0.69 2.30 -26.94
C ARG A 197 0.61 2.62 -28.41
#